data_AF-B5AKG3-F1
#
_entry.id   AF-B5AKG3-F1
#
_cell.length_a   1.000
_cell.length_b   1.000
_cell.length_c   1.000
_cell.angle_alpha   90.00
_cell.angle_beta   90.00
_cell.angle_gamma   90.00
#
_symmetry.space_group_name_H-M   'P 1'
#
loop_
_entity.id
_entity.type
_entity.pdbx_description
1 polymer ?
#
loop_
_entity_poly.entity_id
_entity_poly.type
_entity_poly.pdbx_seq_one_letter_code
_entity_poly.pdbx_strand_id
1 'polypeptide(L)'
;LHNLLLHQEGAKMAVRLAGGLQKMVALLNKTNVKFLAITTDCLQILAYGNQESKLIILASGGPQALVNIMRTYTYEKLLWTTSRVLKVLSVCSSNKPAIVEAGGMQALGLHLTDPSQRLVQNCLWTLRNLSDAATKQEGMEGLLGTLVQLLGSDDINVVTCAAGILSNLTCNNYKNKMMVC
;
A
#
# COMPACT_ATOMS: atom_id res chain seq x y z
N LEU A 1 9.03 13.03 17.37
CA LEU A 1 9.55 12.63 16.03
C LEU A 1 8.64 13.08 14.90
N HIS A 2 7.37 12.68 14.90
CA HIS A 2 6.39 13.06 13.86
C HIS A 2 6.31 14.59 13.63
N ASN A 3 6.16 15.40 14.68
CA ASN A 3 6.16 16.86 14.55
C ASN A 3 7.46 17.43 13.95
N LEU A 4 8.62 16.84 14.26
CA LEU A 4 9.90 17.27 13.68
C LEU A 4 9.93 17.00 12.18
N LEU A 5 9.44 15.84 11.73
CA LEU A 5 9.39 15.49 10.31
C LEU A 5 8.47 16.41 9.47
N LEU A 6 7.47 17.02 10.11
CA LEU A 6 6.52 17.93 9.47
C LEU A 6 7.00 19.38 9.46
N HIS A 7 7.62 19.84 10.54
CA HIS A 7 7.81 21.27 10.77
C HIS A 7 9.28 21.71 10.86
N GLN A 8 10.22 20.77 11.08
CA GLN A 8 11.63 21.09 11.21
C GLN A 8 12.38 20.76 9.92
N GLU A 9 12.89 21.80 9.26
CA GLU A 9 13.79 21.63 8.12
C GLU A 9 15.05 20.84 8.54
N GLY A 10 15.55 19.98 7.65
CA GLY A 10 16.67 19.08 7.92
C GLY A 10 16.32 17.84 8.75
N ALA A 11 15.19 17.81 9.47
CA ALA A 11 14.84 16.67 10.34
C ALA A 11 14.72 15.35 9.58
N LYS A 12 14.16 15.37 8.35
CA LYS A 12 14.06 14.16 7.52
C LYS A 12 15.44 13.55 7.24
N MET A 13 16.43 14.37 6.93
CA MET A 13 17.80 13.90 6.69
C MET A 13 18.43 13.37 7.97
N ALA A 14 18.33 14.12 9.06
CA ALA A 14 18.88 13.71 10.36
C ALA A 14 18.31 12.35 10.82
N VAL A 15 17.01 12.12 10.65
CA VAL A 15 16.37 10.86 11.02
C VAL A 15 16.84 9.69 10.15
N ARG A 16 17.09 9.91 8.84
CA ARG A 16 17.66 8.88 7.95
C ARG A 16 19.07 8.50 8.39
N LEU A 17 19.93 9.49 8.64
CA LEU A 17 21.31 9.27 9.09
C LEU A 17 21.38 8.57 10.46
N ALA A 18 20.42 8.82 11.34
CA ALA A 18 20.34 8.17 12.65
C ALA A 18 19.77 6.72 12.62
N GLY A 19 19.56 6.14 11.43
CA GLY A 19 18.97 4.79 11.31
C GLY A 19 17.50 4.73 11.76
N GLY A 20 16.78 5.85 11.69
CA GLY A 20 15.41 5.96 12.18
C GLY A 20 14.42 5.07 11.43
N LEU A 21 14.64 4.83 10.13
CA LEU A 21 13.78 3.99 9.30
C LEU A 21 13.75 2.53 9.78
N GLN A 22 14.92 1.93 10.01
CA GLN A 22 15.06 0.55 10.48
C GLN A 22 14.35 0.37 11.83
N LYS A 23 14.57 1.33 12.74
CA LYS A 23 13.92 1.35 14.06
C LYS A 23 12.40 1.48 13.95
N MET A 24 11.91 2.35 13.05
CA MET A 24 10.47 2.51 12.80
C MET A 24 9.82 1.26 12.23
N VAL A 25 10.49 0.57 11.28
CA VAL A 25 9.96 -0.69 10.74
C VAL A 25 9.87 -1.77 11.83
N ALA A 26 10.88 -1.88 12.69
CA ALA A 26 10.84 -2.79 13.83
C ALA A 26 9.67 -2.50 14.81
N LEU A 27 9.22 -1.24 14.90
CA LEU A 27 8.10 -0.83 15.75
C LEU A 27 6.72 -1.18 15.16
N LEU A 28 6.64 -1.63 13.90
CA LEU A 28 5.38 -2.08 13.30
C LEU A 28 4.82 -3.38 13.91
N ASN A 29 5.60 -4.05 14.77
CA ASN A 29 5.16 -5.23 15.53
C ASN A 29 4.38 -4.89 16.81
N LYS A 30 4.25 -3.61 17.17
CA LYS A 30 3.47 -3.17 18.33
C LYS A 30 1.98 -3.22 18.01
N THR A 31 1.13 -3.23 19.03
CA THR A 31 -0.32 -3.43 18.86
C THR A 31 -1.15 -2.15 19.01
N ASN A 32 -0.58 -1.07 19.55
CA ASN A 32 -1.31 0.17 19.76
C ASN A 32 -1.57 0.89 18.43
N VAL A 33 -2.83 0.88 17.99
CA VAL A 33 -3.24 1.38 16.67
C VAL A 33 -2.95 2.86 16.45
N LYS A 34 -3.02 3.70 17.50
CA LYS A 34 -2.72 5.14 17.39
C LYS A 34 -1.22 5.36 17.24
N PHE A 35 -0.41 4.60 17.97
CA PHE A 35 1.05 4.63 17.86
C PHE A 35 1.51 4.13 16.48
N LEU A 36 0.93 3.02 15.99
CA LEU A 36 1.21 2.51 14.66
C LEU A 36 0.87 3.54 13.59
N ALA A 37 -0.27 4.24 13.70
CA ALA A 37 -0.66 5.25 12.73
C ALA A 37 0.35 6.42 12.64
N ILE A 38 0.94 6.82 13.77
CA ILE A 38 2.01 7.83 13.80
C ILE A 38 3.29 7.26 13.17
N THR A 39 3.60 6.00 13.45
CA THR A 39 4.80 5.32 12.95
C THR A 39 4.75 5.16 11.43
N THR A 40 3.63 4.70 10.88
CA THR A 40 3.43 4.58 9.44
C THR A 40 3.41 5.93 8.75
N ASP A 41 2.83 6.97 9.35
CA ASP A 41 2.90 8.33 8.78
C ASP A 41 4.34 8.87 8.75
N CYS A 42 5.15 8.60 9.78
CA CYS A 42 6.58 8.92 9.75
C CYS A 42 7.31 8.20 8.61
N LEU A 43 7.06 6.90 8.42
CA LEU A 43 7.63 6.12 7.32
C LEU A 43 7.23 6.69 5.95
N GLN A 44 5.96 7.08 5.80
CA GLN A 44 5.46 7.71 4.58
C GLN A 44 6.22 9.00 4.26
N ILE A 45 6.36 9.90 5.25
CA ILE A 45 7.04 11.18 5.09
C ILE A 45 8.52 10.99 4.70
N LEU A 46 9.19 10.00 5.31
CA LEU A 46 10.60 9.71 5.04
C LEU A 46 10.80 9.03 3.69
N ALA A 47 9.88 8.16 3.26
CA ALA A 47 9.97 7.44 1.99
C ALA A 47 9.56 8.27 0.76
N TYR A 48 8.71 9.29 0.95
CA TYR A 48 8.19 10.10 -0.15
C TYR A 48 9.33 10.81 -0.89
N GLY A 49 9.44 10.56 -2.20
CA GLY A 49 10.48 11.14 -3.06
C GLY A 49 11.91 10.69 -2.76
N ASN A 50 12.14 9.70 -1.89
CA ASN A 50 13.49 9.28 -1.51
C ASN A 50 13.71 7.77 -1.74
N GLN A 51 14.48 7.44 -2.77
CA GLN A 51 14.67 6.04 -3.20
C GLN A 51 15.41 5.20 -2.16
N GLU A 52 16.44 5.75 -1.52
CA GLU A 52 17.21 5.08 -0.46
C GLU A 52 16.32 4.69 0.72
N SER A 53 15.44 5.59 1.17
CA SER A 53 14.49 5.30 2.25
C SER A 53 13.58 4.13 1.91
N LYS A 54 13.12 4.03 0.65
CA LYS A 54 12.30 2.89 0.20
C LYS A 54 13.07 1.58 0.23
N LEU A 55 14.36 1.59 -0.12
CA LEU A 55 15.22 0.40 -0.07
C LEU A 55 15.54 -0.01 1.36
N ILE A 56 15.75 0.94 2.28
CA ILE A 56 15.95 0.65 3.71
C ILE A 56 14.68 0.04 4.31
N ILE A 57 13.50 0.56 3.98
CA ILE A 57 12.22 -0.01 4.43
C ILE A 57 12.07 -1.44 3.91
N LEU A 58 12.39 -1.70 2.64
CA LEU A 58 12.40 -3.04 2.06
C LEU A 58 13.34 -3.99 2.81
N ALA A 59 14.60 -3.61 2.97
CA ALA A 59 15.62 -4.42 3.65
C ALA A 59 15.28 -4.70 5.12
N SER A 60 14.45 -3.86 5.74
CA SER A 60 13.98 -4.03 7.12
C SER A 60 12.70 -4.88 7.24
N GLY A 61 12.17 -5.45 6.15
CA GLY A 61 10.93 -6.24 6.15
C GLY A 61 9.65 -5.38 6.14
N GLY A 62 9.74 -4.12 5.73
CA GLY A 62 8.63 -3.18 5.71
C GLY A 62 7.39 -3.63 4.93
N PRO A 63 7.51 -4.12 3.67
CA PRO A 63 6.36 -4.59 2.90
C PRO A 63 5.51 -5.63 3.64
N GLN A 64 6.15 -6.65 4.22
CA GLN A 64 5.46 -7.71 4.96
C GLN A 64 4.71 -7.15 6.18
N ALA A 65 5.36 -6.29 6.97
CA ALA A 65 4.74 -5.70 8.16
C ALA A 65 3.56 -4.77 7.81
N LEU A 66 3.71 -3.95 6.78
CA LEU A 66 2.66 -3.03 6.33
C LEU A 66 1.46 -3.78 5.74
N VAL A 67 1.69 -4.83 4.93
CA VAL A 67 0.63 -5.70 4.42
C VAL A 67 -0.09 -6.43 5.56
N ASN A 68 0.65 -6.88 6.58
CA ASN A 68 0.04 -7.49 7.77
C ASN A 68 -0.89 -6.51 8.52
N ILE A 69 -0.49 -5.24 8.66
CA ILE A 69 -1.36 -4.20 9.23
C ILE A 69 -2.66 -4.06 8.44
N MET A 70 -2.57 -4.01 7.10
CA MET A 70 -3.75 -3.92 6.23
C MET A 70 -4.69 -5.14 6.37
N ARG A 71 -4.20 -6.31 6.78
CA ARG A 71 -5.05 -7.50 7.04
C ARG A 71 -5.66 -7.54 8.44
N THR A 72 -4.94 -7.02 9.42
CA THR A 72 -5.20 -7.31 10.83
C THR A 72 -6.10 -6.26 11.49
N TYR A 73 -5.97 -5.00 11.09
CA TYR A 73 -6.60 -3.88 11.79
C TYR A 73 -7.78 -3.30 11.02
N THR A 74 -8.72 -2.72 11.76
CA THR A 74 -9.89 -2.01 11.22
C THR A 74 -9.88 -0.52 11.55
N TYR A 75 -8.89 -0.05 12.32
CA TYR A 75 -8.78 1.36 12.68
C TYR A 75 -8.42 2.20 11.45
N GLU A 76 -9.41 2.92 10.93
CA GLU A 76 -9.33 3.66 9.65
C GLU A 76 -8.08 4.52 9.53
N LYS A 77 -7.70 5.29 10.57
CA LYS A 77 -6.53 6.17 10.49
C LYS A 77 -5.23 5.38 10.31
N LEU A 78 -5.13 4.20 10.92
CA LEU A 78 -3.98 3.31 10.73
C LEU A 78 -3.99 2.72 9.32
N LEU A 79 -5.13 2.25 8.82
CA LEU A 79 -5.26 1.73 7.45
C LEU A 79 -4.92 2.80 6.41
N TRP A 80 -5.41 4.02 6.60
CA TRP A 80 -5.13 5.15 5.70
C TRP A 80 -3.65 5.53 5.70
N THR A 81 -3.03 5.68 6.87
CA THR A 81 -1.58 5.99 6.94
C THR A 81 -0.73 4.85 6.36
N THR A 82 -1.09 3.60 6.61
CA THR A 82 -0.41 2.41 6.08
C THR A 82 -0.53 2.31 4.56
N SER A 83 -1.73 2.49 4.00
CA SER A 83 -1.95 2.49 2.54
C SER A 83 -1.16 3.61 1.84
N ARG A 84 -0.99 4.76 2.49
CA ARG A 84 -0.13 5.84 1.95
C ARG A 84 1.35 5.43 1.90
N VAL A 85 1.86 4.66 2.87
CA VAL A 85 3.22 4.09 2.78
C VAL A 85 3.30 3.12 1.61
N LEU A 86 2.37 2.16 1.53
CA LEU A 86 2.34 1.16 0.46
C LEU A 86 2.27 1.81 -0.93
N LYS A 87 1.51 2.89 -1.10
CA LYS A 87 1.48 3.68 -2.34
C LYS A 87 2.84 4.26 -2.73
N VAL A 88 3.58 4.79 -1.76
CA VAL A 88 4.93 5.34 -2.00
C VAL A 88 5.93 4.24 -2.37
N LEU A 89 5.77 3.06 -1.77
CA LEU A 89 6.61 1.90 -2.03
C LEU A 89 6.26 1.21 -3.35
N SER A 90 4.99 1.19 -3.78
CA SER A 90 4.54 0.48 -4.98
C SER A 90 5.10 1.04 -6.29
N VAL A 91 5.59 2.28 -6.31
CA VAL A 91 6.30 2.87 -7.45
C VAL A 91 7.80 2.53 -7.48
N CYS A 92 8.34 1.85 -6.47
CA CYS A 92 9.73 1.39 -6.44
C CYS A 92 9.81 -0.03 -6.99
N SER A 93 10.64 -0.23 -8.03
CA SER A 93 10.81 -1.53 -8.72
C SER A 93 11.20 -2.67 -7.79
N SER A 94 11.97 -2.41 -6.73
CA SER A 94 12.37 -3.42 -5.74
C SER A 94 11.28 -3.71 -4.71
N ASN A 95 10.48 -2.71 -4.32
CA ASN A 95 9.42 -2.90 -3.32
C ASN A 95 8.15 -3.53 -3.93
N LYS A 96 7.86 -3.20 -5.19
CA LYS A 96 6.67 -3.71 -5.90
C LYS A 96 6.53 -5.24 -5.79
N PRO A 97 7.51 -6.08 -6.20
CA PRO A 97 7.40 -7.53 -6.07
C PRO A 97 7.27 -7.97 -4.61
N ALA A 98 8.02 -7.37 -3.68
CA ALA A 98 7.96 -7.73 -2.27
C ALA A 98 6.58 -7.44 -1.64
N ILE A 99 5.89 -6.37 -2.05
CA ILE A 99 4.51 -6.09 -1.61
C ILE A 99 3.54 -7.13 -2.20
N VAL A 100 3.72 -7.49 -3.48
CA VAL A 100 2.90 -8.48 -4.16
C VAL A 100 3.07 -9.86 -3.51
N GLU A 101 4.30 -10.31 -3.30
CA GLU A 101 4.65 -11.58 -2.64
C GLU A 101 4.16 -11.65 -1.19
N ALA A 102 4.19 -10.53 -0.47
CA ALA A 102 3.59 -10.44 0.86
C ALA A 102 2.06 -10.60 0.84
N GLY A 103 1.42 -10.66 -0.33
CA GLY A 103 -0.02 -10.73 -0.59
C GLY A 103 -0.71 -9.38 -0.43
N GLY A 104 -0.04 -8.32 -0.84
CA GLY A 104 -0.53 -6.94 -0.76
C GLY A 104 -1.74 -6.69 -1.65
N MET A 105 -1.90 -7.42 -2.76
CA MET A 105 -3.06 -7.28 -3.65
C MET A 105 -4.37 -7.61 -2.91
N GLN A 106 -4.42 -8.78 -2.29
CA GLN A 106 -5.58 -9.24 -1.53
C GLN A 106 -5.82 -8.35 -0.31
N ALA A 107 -4.75 -8.00 0.42
CA ALA A 107 -4.85 -7.17 1.63
C ALA A 107 -5.40 -5.76 1.35
N LEU A 108 -4.98 -5.12 0.26
CA LEU A 108 -5.51 -3.83 -0.17
C LEU A 108 -6.94 -3.97 -0.70
N GLY A 109 -7.25 -5.08 -1.37
CA GLY A 109 -8.58 -5.41 -1.89
C GLY A 109 -9.68 -5.42 -0.83
N LEU A 110 -9.37 -5.85 0.39
CA LEU A 110 -10.30 -5.86 1.53
C LEU A 110 -10.91 -4.48 1.84
N HIS A 111 -10.23 -3.40 1.45
CA HIS A 111 -10.60 -2.02 1.82
C HIS A 111 -11.20 -1.24 0.66
N LEU A 112 -11.54 -1.89 -0.46
CA LEU A 112 -12.11 -1.22 -1.64
C LEU A 112 -13.58 -0.84 -1.48
N THR A 113 -14.26 -1.36 -0.48
CA THR A 113 -15.65 -1.04 -0.12
C THR A 113 -15.77 -0.36 1.24
N ASP A 114 -14.65 0.17 1.77
CA ASP A 114 -14.63 0.88 3.05
C ASP A 114 -15.38 2.23 2.93
N PRO A 115 -16.12 2.68 3.97
CA PRO A 115 -16.79 3.98 3.95
C PRO A 115 -15.81 5.17 3.77
N SER A 116 -14.54 5.01 4.14
CA SER A 116 -13.50 6.02 3.95
C SER A 116 -13.02 6.09 2.51
N GLN A 117 -13.58 7.05 1.76
CA GLN A 117 -13.19 7.29 0.36
C GLN A 117 -11.69 7.58 0.19
N ARG A 118 -11.06 8.24 1.16
CA ARG A 118 -9.61 8.50 1.13
C ARG A 118 -8.78 7.22 1.29
N LEU A 119 -9.29 6.21 2.00
CA LEU A 119 -8.64 4.91 2.12
C LEU A 119 -8.82 4.14 0.81
N VAL A 120 -10.06 4.01 0.33
CA VAL A 120 -10.40 3.36 -0.96
C VAL A 120 -9.52 3.89 -2.08
N GLN A 121 -9.43 5.22 -2.24
CA GLN A 121 -8.64 5.84 -3.29
C GLN A 121 -7.14 5.53 -3.19
N ASN A 122 -6.57 5.50 -1.97
CA ASN A 122 -5.16 5.13 -1.80
C ASN A 122 -4.92 3.64 -2.07
N CYS A 123 -5.86 2.77 -1.71
CA CYS A 123 -5.81 1.35 -2.07
C CYS A 123 -5.84 1.15 -3.59
N LEU A 124 -6.74 1.82 -4.31
CA LEU A 124 -6.83 1.78 -5.77
C LEU A 124 -5.55 2.26 -6.46
N TRP A 125 -5.00 3.40 -6.04
CA TRP A 125 -3.72 3.89 -6.59
C TRP A 125 -2.59 2.89 -6.35
N THR A 126 -2.56 2.28 -5.16
CA THR A 126 -1.53 1.29 -4.84
C THR A 126 -1.71 0.03 -5.68
N LEU A 127 -2.91 -0.53 -5.75
CA LEU A 127 -3.23 -1.70 -6.56
C LEU A 127 -2.90 -1.49 -8.03
N ARG A 128 -3.21 -0.30 -8.59
CA ARG A 128 -2.87 0.02 -9.98
C ARG A 128 -1.36 -0.04 -10.22
N ASN A 129 -0.56 0.52 -9.31
CA ASN A 129 0.89 0.47 -9.40
C ASN A 129 1.48 -0.94 -9.24
N LEU A 130 0.79 -1.84 -8.54
CA LEU A 130 1.24 -3.22 -8.31
C LEU A 130 0.78 -4.19 -9.41
N SER A 131 -0.33 -3.88 -10.08
CA SER A 131 -1.06 -4.80 -10.96
C SER A 131 -0.25 -5.39 -12.12
N ASP A 132 0.73 -4.65 -12.65
CA ASP A 132 1.64 -5.14 -13.70
C ASP A 132 2.61 -6.23 -13.20
N ALA A 133 2.93 -6.24 -11.91
CA ALA A 133 3.75 -7.29 -11.28
C ALA A 133 2.92 -8.43 -10.67
N ALA A 134 1.60 -8.28 -10.58
CA ALA A 134 0.70 -9.23 -9.93
C ALA A 134 0.00 -10.21 -10.88
N THR A 135 0.37 -10.22 -12.17
CA THR A 135 -0.31 -11.02 -13.21
C THR A 135 -0.29 -12.54 -12.96
N LYS A 136 0.63 -13.03 -12.12
CA LYS A 136 0.76 -14.45 -11.76
C LYS A 136 0.26 -14.78 -10.34
N GLN A 137 -0.33 -13.81 -9.64
CA GLN A 137 -0.82 -14.04 -8.28
C GLN A 137 -2.11 -14.86 -8.26
N GLU A 138 -2.20 -15.76 -7.29
CA GLU A 138 -3.39 -16.56 -7.02
C GLU A 138 -4.27 -15.88 -5.95
N GLY A 139 -5.49 -16.40 -5.71
CA GLY A 139 -6.38 -15.87 -4.69
C GLY A 139 -6.91 -14.47 -4.99
N MET A 140 -7.03 -14.11 -6.27
CA MET A 140 -7.43 -12.78 -6.74
C MET A 140 -8.94 -12.67 -6.99
N GLU A 141 -9.70 -13.76 -6.83
CA GLU A 141 -11.12 -13.85 -7.17
C GLU A 141 -11.96 -12.77 -6.47
N GLY A 142 -11.78 -12.60 -5.15
CA GLY A 142 -12.48 -11.57 -4.38
C GLY A 142 -12.15 -10.16 -4.86
N LEU A 143 -10.87 -9.86 -5.08
CA LEU A 143 -10.43 -8.55 -5.57
C LEU A 143 -10.97 -8.27 -6.97
N LEU A 144 -10.89 -9.23 -7.89
CA LEU A 144 -11.40 -9.07 -9.25
C LEU A 144 -12.91 -8.82 -9.24
N GLY A 145 -13.67 -9.53 -8.40
CA GLY A 145 -15.11 -9.32 -8.27
C GLY A 145 -15.46 -7.91 -7.80
N THR A 146 -14.76 -7.41 -6.78
CA THR A 146 -14.92 -6.03 -6.31
C THR A 146 -14.53 -5.01 -7.38
N LEU A 147 -13.45 -5.24 -8.13
CA LEU A 147 -13.03 -4.32 -9.19
C LEU A 147 -14.06 -4.23 -10.33
N VAL A 148 -14.70 -5.34 -10.70
CA VAL A 148 -15.79 -5.35 -11.69
C VAL A 148 -16.98 -4.52 -11.18
N GLN A 149 -17.35 -4.67 -9.90
CA GLN A 149 -18.42 -3.86 -9.30
C GLN A 149 -18.08 -2.35 -9.33
N LEU A 150 -16.83 -1.98 -9.06
CA LEU A 150 -16.38 -0.59 -9.07
C LEU A 150 -16.39 0.07 -10.45
N LEU A 151 -16.51 -0.68 -11.55
CA LEU A 151 -16.72 -0.12 -12.88
C LEU A 151 -18.08 0.59 -13.02
N GLY A 152 -19.05 0.28 -12.14
CA GLY A 152 -20.34 0.96 -12.07
C GLY A 152 -20.36 2.21 -11.17
N SER A 153 -19.21 2.68 -10.68
CA SER A 153 -19.13 3.88 -9.84
C SER A 153 -19.34 5.17 -10.65
N ASP A 154 -19.99 6.16 -10.04
CA ASP A 154 -20.09 7.52 -10.60
C ASP A 154 -18.78 8.33 -10.48
N ASP A 155 -17.79 7.86 -9.71
CA ASP A 155 -16.48 8.49 -9.59
C ASP A 155 -15.53 8.01 -10.69
N ILE A 156 -15.24 8.88 -11.64
CA ILE A 156 -14.36 8.59 -12.77
C ILE A 156 -12.94 8.17 -12.35
N ASN A 157 -12.44 8.63 -11.21
CA ASN A 157 -11.12 8.23 -10.71
C ASN A 157 -11.12 6.78 -10.23
N VAL A 158 -12.21 6.36 -9.61
CA VAL A 158 -12.44 4.97 -9.18
C VAL A 158 -12.53 4.07 -10.40
N VAL A 159 -13.37 4.41 -11.38
CA VAL A 159 -13.54 3.65 -12.62
C VAL A 159 -12.22 3.53 -13.38
N THR A 160 -11.48 4.63 -13.53
CA THR A 160 -10.18 4.64 -14.23
C THR A 160 -9.16 3.73 -13.54
N CYS A 161 -9.10 3.74 -12.21
CA CYS A 161 -8.21 2.84 -11.48
C CYS A 161 -8.65 1.39 -11.61
N ALA A 162 -9.95 1.11 -11.43
CA ALA A 162 -10.50 -0.25 -11.52
C ALA A 162 -10.25 -0.87 -12.89
N ALA A 163 -10.58 -0.15 -13.97
CA ALA A 163 -10.34 -0.57 -15.34
C ALA A 163 -8.83 -0.82 -15.62
N GLY A 164 -7.97 0.09 -15.16
CA GLY A 164 -6.52 -0.06 -15.32
C GLY A 164 -5.95 -1.29 -14.59
N ILE A 165 -6.44 -1.57 -13.37
CA ILE A 165 -6.05 -2.75 -12.60
C ILE A 165 -6.51 -4.03 -13.32
N LEU A 166 -7.78 -4.08 -13.74
CA LEU A 166 -8.35 -5.22 -14.46
C LEU A 166 -7.61 -5.49 -15.77
N SER A 167 -7.28 -4.45 -16.53
CA SER A 167 -6.51 -4.55 -17.77
C SER A 167 -5.16 -5.24 -17.56
N ASN A 168 -4.44 -4.88 -16.50
CA ASN A 168 -3.15 -5.50 -16.19
C ASN A 168 -3.33 -6.93 -15.68
N LEU A 169 -4.25 -7.17 -14.74
CA LEU A 169 -4.43 -8.49 -14.12
C LEU A 169 -4.96 -9.55 -15.09
N THR A 170 -5.69 -9.15 -16.13
CA THR A 170 -6.18 -10.07 -17.18
C THR A 170 -5.18 -10.25 -18.32
N CYS A 171 -4.13 -9.44 -18.39
CA CYS A 171 -3.09 -9.55 -19.40
C CYS A 171 -2.38 -10.90 -19.29
N ASN A 172 -2.46 -11.72 -20.35
CA ASN A 172 -1.90 -13.07 -20.43
C ASN A 172 -2.27 -14.00 -19.24
N ASN A 173 -3.41 -13.76 -18.58
CA ASN A 173 -3.91 -14.60 -17.50
C ASN A 173 -5.32 -15.12 -17.82
N TYR A 174 -5.40 -16.36 -18.30
CA TYR A 174 -6.66 -17.00 -18.68
C TYR A 174 -7.64 -17.13 -17.51
N LYS A 175 -7.15 -17.50 -16.32
CA LYS A 175 -7.97 -17.65 -15.11
C LYS A 175 -8.65 -16.33 -14.75
N ASN A 176 -7.90 -15.23 -14.75
CA ASN A 176 -8.43 -13.90 -14.43
C ASN A 176 -9.41 -13.42 -15.51
N LYS A 177 -9.15 -13.69 -16.80
CA LYS A 177 -10.10 -13.39 -17.89
C LYS A 177 -11.44 -14.08 -17.68
N MET A 178 -11.43 -15.38 -17.39
CA MET A 178 -12.66 -16.15 -17.15
C MET A 178 -13.45 -15.69 -15.92
N MET A 179 -12.78 -15.07 -14.94
CA MET A 179 -13.44 -14.56 -13.73
C MET A 179 -14.22 -13.26 -14.04
N VAL A 180 -13.67 -12.38 -14.87
CA VAL A 180 -14.23 -11.04 -15.10
C VAL A 180 -15.21 -10.96 -16.28
N CYS A 181 -15.39 -12.07 -17.02
CA CYS A 181 -16.36 -12.22 -18.10
C CYS A 181 -17.65 -12.85 -17.56
#